data_AF-A0A1G1NIL5-F1
#
_entry.id   AF-A0A1G1NIL5-F1
#
_cell.length_a   1.000
_cell.length_b   1.000
_cell.length_c   1.000
_cell.angle_alpha   90.00
_cell.angle_beta   90.00
_cell.angle_gamma   90.00
#
_symmetry.space_group_name_H-M   'P 1'
#
loop_
_entity.id
_entity.type
_entity.pdbx_description
1 polymer ?
#
loop_
_entity_poly.entity_id
_entity_poly.type
_entity_poly.pdbx_seq_one_letter_code
_entity_poly.pdbx_strand_id
1 'polypeptide(L)'
;MVDDGTASVETRLGAIRDLALARRSTDPGDDLLVVGTDNLFRWSLARFVQEARRHAPKPSLALWRAKSLDAVKEFGVVTRDPTMRVTAFVEKSSQPPSAEVALCVYFFPGPMCGDIQRFLDGGGNPDAPGYFLEWLVRRGEVYGIMMPGAWYDIGSLDSYQTVLKEWPQAGEESGV
;
A
#
# COMPACT_ATOMS: atom_id res chain seq x y z
N MET A 1 -11.68 4.68 -16.72
CA MET A 1 -12.16 3.94 -15.54
C MET A 1 -12.29 2.49 -15.96
N VAL A 2 -11.72 1.58 -15.18
CA VAL A 2 -11.79 0.12 -15.42
C VAL A 2 -12.47 -0.49 -14.21
N ASP A 3 -13.32 -1.48 -14.46
CA ASP A 3 -14.18 -2.13 -13.49
C ASP A 3 -14.09 -3.64 -13.73
N ASP A 4 -13.98 -4.44 -12.66
CA ASP A 4 -13.92 -5.90 -12.75
C ASP A 4 -15.32 -6.53 -12.98
N GLY A 5 -16.37 -5.72 -12.91
CA GLY A 5 -17.76 -6.10 -13.16
C GLY A 5 -18.39 -6.91 -12.03
N THR A 6 -17.72 -7.01 -10.88
CA THR A 6 -18.20 -7.78 -9.73
C THR A 6 -19.09 -6.90 -8.85
N ALA A 7 -20.10 -7.50 -8.25
CA ALA A 7 -21.07 -6.79 -7.41
C ALA A 7 -21.16 -7.39 -6.00
N SER A 8 -20.34 -8.39 -5.69
CA SER A 8 -20.33 -9.07 -4.39
C SER A 8 -18.92 -9.49 -3.99
N VAL A 9 -18.71 -9.66 -2.68
CA VAL A 9 -17.42 -10.08 -2.13
C VAL A 9 -17.04 -11.49 -2.60
N GLU A 10 -18.01 -12.37 -2.78
CA GLU A 10 -17.80 -13.77 -3.20
C GLU A 10 -17.37 -13.88 -4.67
N THR A 11 -17.72 -12.89 -5.48
CA THR A 11 -17.42 -12.85 -6.92
C THR A 11 -16.21 -11.99 -7.26
N ARG A 12 -15.68 -11.22 -6.29
CA ARG A 12 -14.53 -10.33 -6.47
C ARG A 12 -13.32 -11.09 -7.01
N LEU A 13 -12.58 -10.45 -7.91
CA LEU A 13 -11.34 -11.03 -8.42
C LEU A 13 -10.20 -10.95 -7.40
N GLY A 14 -10.23 -9.95 -6.53
CA GLY A 14 -9.19 -9.64 -5.55
C GLY A 14 -8.24 -8.55 -6.02
N ALA A 15 -7.66 -7.80 -5.08
CA ALA A 15 -6.95 -6.55 -5.35
C ALA A 15 -5.81 -6.69 -6.37
N ILE A 16 -5.11 -7.83 -6.42
CA ILE A 16 -4.02 -8.04 -7.37
C ILE A 16 -4.55 -8.30 -8.78
N ARG A 17 -5.70 -8.96 -8.92
CA ARG A 17 -6.34 -9.14 -10.23
C ARG A 17 -6.92 -7.84 -10.75
N ASP A 18 -7.43 -6.98 -9.86
CA ASP A 18 -7.88 -5.63 -10.23
C ASP A 18 -6.70 -4.77 -10.69
N LEU A 19 -5.56 -4.87 -10.00
CA LEU A 19 -4.32 -4.22 -10.43
C LEU A 19 -3.87 -4.74 -11.81
N ALA A 20 -3.93 -6.05 -12.05
CA ALA A 20 -3.61 -6.63 -13.35
C ALA A 20 -4.60 -6.18 -14.44
N LEU A 21 -5.88 -6.04 -14.11
CA LEU A 21 -6.92 -5.53 -14.99
C LEU A 21 -6.68 -4.07 -15.37
N ALA A 22 -6.41 -3.22 -14.38
CA ALA A 22 -6.04 -1.83 -14.61
C ALA A 22 -4.78 -1.72 -15.48
N ARG A 23 -3.76 -2.56 -15.21
CA ARG A 23 -2.51 -2.55 -16.00
C ARG A 23 -2.74 -2.84 -17.48
N ARG A 24 -3.65 -3.76 -17.82
CA ARG A 24 -3.99 -4.09 -19.23
C ARG A 24 -4.55 -2.90 -20.00
N SER A 25 -5.02 -1.85 -19.33
CA SER A 25 -5.58 -0.63 -19.93
C SER A 25 -4.58 0.53 -20.05
N THR A 26 -3.31 0.29 -19.71
CA THR A 26 -2.24 1.32 -19.66
C THR A 26 -1.03 0.89 -20.47
N ASP A 27 -0.17 1.84 -20.88
CA ASP A 27 1.00 1.49 -21.68
C ASP A 27 2.03 0.70 -20.85
N PRO A 28 2.61 -0.40 -21.37
CA PRO A 28 3.55 -1.25 -20.62
C PRO A 28 4.79 -0.56 -20.06
N GLY A 29 5.14 0.62 -20.57
CA GLY A 29 6.24 1.46 -20.07
C GLY A 29 5.85 2.41 -18.92
N ASP A 30 4.56 2.63 -18.69
CA ASP A 30 4.10 3.61 -17.69
C ASP A 30 4.33 3.10 -16.27
N ASP A 31 4.74 4.03 -15.39
CA ASP A 31 4.74 3.80 -13.95
C ASP A 31 3.32 3.76 -13.41
N LEU A 32 3.10 2.92 -12.39
CA LEU A 32 1.84 2.86 -11.68
C LEU A 32 1.97 3.47 -10.27
N LEU A 33 1.01 4.31 -9.93
CA LEU A 33 0.73 4.72 -8.57
C LEU A 33 -0.57 4.04 -8.11
N VAL A 34 -0.47 3.25 -7.05
CA VAL A 34 -1.61 2.52 -6.46
C VAL A 34 -1.96 3.17 -5.15
N VAL A 35 -3.25 3.43 -4.91
CA VAL A 35 -3.77 4.03 -3.68
C VAL A 35 -5.03 3.27 -3.25
N GLY A 36 -5.00 2.66 -2.08
CA GLY A 36 -6.20 2.11 -1.42
C GLY A 36 -7.11 3.24 -0.98
N THR A 37 -8.37 3.20 -1.41
CA THR A 37 -9.31 4.33 -1.27
C THR A 37 -9.91 4.47 0.12
N ASP A 38 -9.69 3.49 0.98
CA ASP A 38 -10.01 3.46 2.41
C ASP A 38 -8.90 4.07 3.29
N ASN A 39 -7.88 4.68 2.70
CA ASN A 39 -6.78 5.32 3.41
C ASN A 39 -6.92 6.84 3.37
N LEU A 40 -7.09 7.46 4.54
CA LEU A 40 -7.05 8.91 4.69
C LEU A 40 -5.69 9.35 5.24
N PHE A 41 -5.10 10.37 4.64
CA PHE A 41 -3.80 10.88 5.06
C PHE A 41 -3.64 12.37 4.75
N ARG A 42 -2.74 13.03 5.48
CA ARG A 42 -2.44 14.48 5.34
C ARG A 42 -1.07 14.80 4.76
N TRP A 43 -0.40 13.80 4.22
CA TRP A 43 0.90 13.97 3.56
C TRP A 43 0.75 14.09 2.05
N SER A 44 1.74 14.70 1.40
CA SER A 44 1.74 14.92 -0.03
C SER A 44 2.05 13.63 -0.80
N LEU A 45 1.10 13.19 -1.62
CA LEU A 45 1.29 12.09 -2.56
C LEU A 45 2.39 12.40 -3.59
N ALA A 46 2.51 13.66 -4.02
CA ALA A 46 3.57 14.10 -4.91
C ALA A 46 4.96 13.93 -4.28
N ARG A 47 5.11 14.22 -2.98
CA ARG A 47 6.35 13.99 -2.25
C ARG A 47 6.71 12.51 -2.18
N PHE A 48 5.73 11.64 -1.93
CA PHE A 48 5.95 10.19 -1.97
C PHE A 48 6.46 9.75 -3.35
N VAL A 49 5.79 10.15 -4.43
CA VAL A 49 6.20 9.80 -5.80
C VAL A 49 7.59 10.34 -6.14
N GLN A 50 7.91 11.58 -5.74
CA GLN A 50 9.23 12.16 -5.98
C GLN A 50 10.35 11.34 -5.32
N GLU A 51 10.14 10.90 -4.08
CA GLU A 51 11.11 10.06 -3.36
C GLU A 51 11.18 8.66 -3.99
N ALA A 52 10.03 8.05 -4.29
CA ALA A 52 9.95 6.73 -4.92
C ALA A 52 10.70 6.65 -6.26
N ARG A 53 10.65 7.72 -7.07
CA ARG A 53 11.38 7.80 -8.34
C ARG A 53 12.89 7.73 -8.19
N ARG A 54 13.45 8.09 -7.04
CA ARG A 54 14.91 7.96 -6.78
C ARG A 54 15.36 6.52 -6.65
N HIS A 55 14.43 5.62 -6.35
CA HIS A 55 14.68 4.19 -6.23
C HIS A 55 14.33 3.41 -7.50
N ALA A 56 13.83 4.09 -8.55
CA ALA A 56 13.55 3.46 -9.83
C ALA A 56 14.83 2.78 -10.39
N PRO A 57 14.72 1.57 -10.97
CA PRO A 57 13.50 0.89 -11.39
C PRO A 57 12.88 -0.03 -10.32
N LYS A 58 13.22 0.12 -9.03
CA LYS A 58 12.69 -0.69 -7.93
C LYS A 58 11.40 -0.10 -7.33
N PRO A 59 10.48 -0.93 -6.82
CA PRO A 59 9.23 -0.46 -6.24
C PRO A 59 9.44 0.25 -4.92
N SER A 60 8.49 1.10 -4.58
CA SER A 60 8.43 1.73 -3.26
C SER A 60 7.04 1.65 -2.67
N LEU A 61 6.95 1.57 -1.34
CA LEU A 61 5.71 1.66 -0.58
C LEU A 61 5.81 2.77 0.46
N ALA A 62 4.70 3.47 0.67
CA ALA A 62 4.58 4.44 1.73
C ALA A 62 4.44 3.71 3.07
N LEU A 63 5.14 4.20 4.09
CA LEU A 63 5.14 3.65 5.43
C LEU A 63 4.62 4.67 6.43
N TRP A 64 4.03 4.16 7.51
CA TRP A 64 3.71 4.93 8.69
C TRP A 64 4.16 4.18 9.94
N ARG A 65 4.56 4.90 11.00
CA ARG A 65 4.98 4.28 12.26
C ARG A 65 3.87 4.40 13.30
N ALA A 66 3.35 3.26 13.73
CA ALA A 66 2.37 3.18 14.80
C ALA A 66 2.99 3.41 16.18
N LYS A 67 2.11 3.76 17.14
CA LYS A 67 2.49 4.00 18.53
C LYS A 67 2.82 2.72 19.31
N SER A 68 2.33 1.56 18.86
CA SER A 68 2.55 0.26 19.51
C SER A 68 2.50 -0.88 18.49
N LEU A 69 3.07 -2.03 18.87
CA LEU A 69 2.98 -3.27 18.09
C LEU A 69 1.57 -3.85 18.06
N ASP A 70 0.77 -3.64 19.11
CA ASP A 70 -0.61 -4.12 19.13
C ASP A 70 -1.49 -3.43 18.10
N ALA A 71 -1.20 -2.15 17.81
CA ALA A 71 -1.94 -1.37 16.83
C ALA A 71 -1.71 -1.81 15.37
N VAL A 72 -0.78 -2.74 15.10
CA VAL A 72 -0.38 -3.10 13.73
C VAL A 72 -0.64 -4.55 13.34
N LYS A 73 -1.34 -5.32 14.18
CA LYS A 73 -1.59 -6.75 13.94
C LYS A 73 -2.47 -7.02 12.71
N GLU A 74 -3.32 -6.08 12.35
CA GLU A 74 -4.26 -6.19 11.22
C GLU A 74 -3.69 -5.63 9.89
N PHE A 75 -2.45 -5.15 9.89
CA PHE A 75 -1.83 -4.52 8.72
C PHE A 75 -0.64 -5.32 8.17
N GLY A 76 -0.22 -4.95 6.95
CA GLY A 76 1.09 -5.29 6.44
C GLY A 76 2.17 -4.52 7.18
N VAL A 77 3.12 -5.22 7.80
CA VAL A 77 4.22 -4.62 8.57
C VAL A 77 5.56 -4.94 7.93
N VAL A 78 6.49 -4.00 8.01
CA VAL A 78 7.80 -4.11 7.34
C VAL A 78 8.96 -3.97 8.29
N THR A 79 10.03 -4.68 8.00
CA THR A 79 11.37 -4.35 8.52
C THR A 79 12.20 -3.82 7.36
N ARG A 80 13.01 -2.80 7.60
CA ARG A 80 13.92 -2.22 6.60
C ARG A 80 15.28 -1.90 7.19
N ASP A 81 16.28 -1.89 6.33
CA ASP A 81 17.64 -1.49 6.68
C ASP A 81 17.83 0.04 6.65
N PRO A 82 18.99 0.57 7.07
CA PRO A 82 19.26 2.02 7.05
C PRO A 82 19.23 2.66 5.65
N THR A 83 19.30 1.88 4.58
CA THR A 83 19.19 2.36 3.18
C THR A 83 17.74 2.41 2.69
N MET A 84 16.77 2.19 3.59
CA MET A 84 15.34 2.12 3.33
C MET A 84 14.88 0.88 2.55
N ARG A 85 15.79 -0.07 2.28
CA ARG A 85 15.42 -1.33 1.63
C ARG A 85 14.64 -2.19 2.62
N VAL A 86 13.46 -2.64 2.21
CA VAL A 86 12.64 -3.59 2.96
C VAL A 86 13.34 -4.95 2.97
N THR A 87 13.60 -5.45 4.17
CA THR A 87 14.24 -6.76 4.42
C THR A 87 13.22 -7.84 4.74
N ALA A 88 12.05 -7.46 5.25
CA ALA A 88 10.93 -8.36 5.48
C ALA A 88 9.61 -7.61 5.35
N PHE A 89 8.59 -8.27 4.80
CA PHE A 89 7.20 -7.84 4.79
C PHE A 89 6.36 -8.99 5.34
N VAL A 90 5.46 -8.70 6.27
CA VAL A 90 4.55 -9.70 6.84
C VAL A 90 3.15 -9.13 6.87
N GLU A 91 2.21 -9.80 6.20
CA GLU A 91 0.80 -9.44 6.20
C GLU A 91 0.12 -10.02 7.45
N LYS A 92 -0.57 -9.16 8.22
CA LYS A 92 -1.45 -9.55 9.34
C LYS A 92 -0.81 -10.51 10.35
N SER A 93 0.22 -10.02 11.05
CA SER A 93 0.95 -10.81 12.05
C SER A 93 0.45 -10.56 13.47
N SER A 94 0.16 -11.63 14.21
CA SER A 94 -0.11 -11.56 15.66
C SER A 94 1.13 -11.16 16.48
N GLN A 95 2.32 -11.32 15.92
CA GLN A 95 3.61 -10.93 16.50
C GLN A 95 4.39 -10.09 15.47
N PRO A 96 4.03 -8.80 15.29
CA PRO A 96 4.63 -7.98 14.25
C PRO A 96 6.10 -7.68 14.58
N PRO A 97 7.03 -7.81 13.60
CA PRO A 97 8.46 -7.60 13.83
C PRO A 97 8.84 -6.12 13.99
N SER A 98 7.94 -5.20 13.66
CA SER A 98 8.13 -3.76 13.78
C SER A 98 6.77 -3.04 13.93
N ALA A 99 6.82 -1.75 14.27
CA ALA A 99 5.67 -0.86 14.25
C ALA A 99 5.55 -0.05 12.94
N GLU A 100 6.32 -0.39 11.90
CA GLU A 100 6.23 0.26 10.58
C GLU A 100 5.20 -0.47 9.71
N VAL A 101 4.10 0.21 9.44
CA VAL A 101 2.97 -0.25 8.64
C VAL A 101 3.19 0.15 7.18
N ALA A 102 3.03 -0.80 6.27
CA ALA A 102 2.86 -0.54 4.86
C ALA A 102 1.46 0.04 4.62
N LEU A 103 1.43 1.28 4.14
CA LEU A 103 0.19 1.90 3.72
C LEU A 103 -0.21 1.33 2.36
N CYS A 104 -1.50 1.31 2.03
CA CYS A 104 -1.98 0.92 0.70
C CYS A 104 -1.61 1.94 -0.40
N VAL A 105 -0.43 2.54 -0.33
CA VAL A 105 0.09 3.52 -1.30
C VAL A 105 1.43 3.02 -1.83
N TYR A 106 1.44 2.66 -3.11
CA TYR A 106 2.56 1.98 -3.77
C TYR A 106 2.95 2.70 -5.05
N PHE A 107 4.24 2.66 -5.36
CA PHE A 107 4.81 3.10 -6.63
C PHE A 107 5.50 1.93 -7.32
N PHE A 108 4.99 1.54 -8.48
CA PHE A 108 5.53 0.46 -9.31
C PHE A 108 6.06 1.04 -10.62
N PRO A 109 7.39 1.22 -10.75
CA PRO A 109 8.03 1.51 -12.02
C PRO A 109 7.58 0.58 -13.16
N GLY A 110 7.38 1.15 -14.35
CA GLY A 110 6.89 0.43 -15.53
C GLY A 110 7.57 -0.93 -15.81
N PRO A 111 8.91 -1.04 -15.76
CA PRO A 111 9.62 -2.29 -16.04
C PRO A 111 9.27 -3.49 -15.16
N MET A 112 8.75 -3.30 -13.94
CA MET A 112 8.38 -4.42 -13.07
C MET A 112 6.91 -4.83 -13.18
N CYS A 113 6.10 -4.13 -13.96
CA CYS A 113 4.68 -4.44 -14.04
C CYS A 113 4.40 -5.88 -14.56
N GLY A 114 5.37 -6.50 -15.26
CA GLY A 114 5.32 -7.92 -15.61
C GLY A 114 5.31 -8.87 -14.39
N ASP A 115 5.78 -8.41 -13.24
CA ASP A 115 5.78 -9.20 -11.99
C ASP A 115 4.38 -9.39 -11.41
N ILE A 116 3.44 -8.50 -11.68
CA ILE A 116 2.02 -8.68 -11.30
C ILE A 116 1.48 -9.95 -11.95
N GLN A 117 1.68 -10.10 -13.26
CA GLN A 117 1.22 -11.28 -14.00
C GLN A 117 1.98 -12.54 -13.56
N ARG A 118 3.31 -12.45 -13.37
CA ARG A 118 4.12 -13.58 -12.87
C ARG A 118 3.67 -14.08 -11.51
N PHE A 119 3.30 -13.17 -10.60
CA PHE A 119 2.77 -13.53 -9.29
C PHE A 119 1.46 -14.32 -9.42
N LEU A 120 0.53 -13.86 -10.27
CA LEU A 120 -0.74 -14.53 -10.53
C LEU A 120 -0.55 -15.89 -11.21
N ASP A 121 0.29 -15.96 -12.25
CA ASP A 121 0.60 -17.21 -12.98
C ASP A 121 1.29 -18.24 -12.08
N GLY A 122 2.04 -17.77 -11.08
CA GLY A 122 2.67 -18.60 -10.06
C GLY A 122 1.72 -19.09 -8.95
N GLY A 123 0.42 -18.82 -9.04
CA GLY A 123 -0.57 -19.21 -8.03
C GLY A 123 -0.56 -18.34 -6.77
N GLY A 124 -0.04 -17.11 -6.85
CA GLY A 124 -0.07 -16.15 -5.76
C GLY A 124 -1.51 -15.82 -5.32
N ASN A 125 -1.71 -15.59 -4.02
CA ASN A 125 -3.01 -15.21 -3.49
C ASN A 125 -3.42 -13.82 -4.01
N PRO A 126 -4.50 -13.70 -4.79
CA PRO A 126 -4.88 -12.44 -5.42
C PRO A 126 -5.62 -11.46 -4.50
N ASP A 127 -5.99 -11.89 -3.29
CA ASP A 127 -6.98 -11.19 -2.45
C ASP A 127 -6.46 -9.86 -1.88
N ALA A 128 -5.30 -9.89 -1.23
CA ALA A 128 -4.72 -8.74 -0.55
C ALA A 128 -3.39 -8.29 -1.19
N PRO A 129 -3.14 -6.97 -1.29
CA PRO A 129 -1.87 -6.42 -1.81
C PRO A 129 -0.62 -6.95 -1.08
N GLY A 130 -0.73 -7.21 0.23
CA GLY A 130 0.37 -7.67 1.06
C GLY A 130 1.03 -8.96 0.58
N TYR A 131 0.26 -9.90 0.02
CA TYR A 131 0.82 -11.15 -0.51
C TYR A 131 1.75 -10.91 -1.70
N PHE A 132 1.40 -9.95 -2.57
CA PHE A 132 2.25 -9.58 -3.69
C PHE A 132 3.51 -8.84 -3.23
N LEU A 133 3.38 -7.93 -2.25
CA LEU A 133 4.52 -7.20 -1.69
C LEU A 133 5.50 -8.14 -0.97
N GLU A 134 5.00 -9.09 -0.19
CA GLU A 134 5.84 -10.12 0.42
C GLU A 134 6.59 -10.93 -0.65
N TRP A 135 5.89 -11.33 -1.72
CA TRP A 135 6.50 -12.04 -2.84
C TRP A 135 7.57 -11.19 -3.55
N LEU A 136 7.34 -9.89 -3.75
CA LEU A 136 8.32 -8.97 -4.33
C LEU A 136 9.57 -8.82 -3.47
N VAL A 137 9.40 -8.61 -2.15
CA VAL A 137 10.50 -8.45 -1.19
C VAL A 137 11.42 -9.68 -1.16
N ARG A 138 10.86 -10.88 -1.34
CA ARG A 138 11.65 -12.13 -1.41
C ARG A 138 12.47 -12.27 -2.70
N ARG A 139 12.18 -11.51 -3.75
CA ARG A 139 12.74 -11.70 -5.10
C ARG A 139 13.55 -10.52 -5.60
N GLY A 140 13.42 -9.37 -4.97
CA GLY A 140 14.06 -8.14 -5.40
C GLY A 140 14.13 -7.11 -4.30
N GLU A 141 14.61 -5.94 -4.69
CA GLU A 141 14.69 -4.79 -3.81
C GLU A 141 13.36 -4.06 -3.83
N VAL A 142 12.85 -3.73 -2.66
CA VAL A 142 11.67 -2.91 -2.46
C VAL A 142 12.03 -1.86 -1.41
N TYR A 143 11.63 -0.61 -1.62
CA TYR A 143 11.97 0.49 -0.72
C TYR A 143 10.77 0.97 0.09
N GLY A 144 10.99 1.22 1.37
CA GLY A 144 9.97 1.70 2.30
C GLY A 144 10.19 3.16 2.66
N ILE A 145 9.27 4.03 2.27
CA ILE A 145 9.38 5.49 2.44
C ILE A 145 8.49 5.93 3.59
N MET A 146 9.09 6.41 4.68
CA MET A 146 8.34 6.88 5.85
C MET A 146 7.63 8.21 5.54
N MET A 147 6.31 8.22 5.64
CA MET A 147 5.49 9.41 5.42
C MET A 147 5.19 10.13 6.73
N PRO A 148 5.25 11.48 6.75
CA PRO A 148 4.99 12.25 7.96
C PRO A 148 3.49 12.40 8.20
N GLY A 149 3.13 12.84 9.40
CA GLY A 149 1.76 13.24 9.73
C GLY A 149 0.83 12.06 10.02
N ALA A 150 -0.47 12.35 9.98
CA ALA A 150 -1.50 11.39 10.33
C ALA A 150 -1.88 10.52 9.13
N TRP A 151 -2.16 9.26 9.45
CA TRP A 151 -2.77 8.27 8.58
C TRP A 151 -3.92 7.62 9.34
N TYR A 152 -5.01 7.36 8.62
CA TYR A 152 -6.20 6.73 9.14
C TYR A 152 -6.68 5.68 8.14
N ASP A 153 -6.88 4.46 8.62
CA ASP A 153 -7.62 3.43 7.93
C ASP A 153 -9.11 3.58 8.25
N ILE A 154 -9.95 3.67 7.23
CA ILE A 154 -11.42 3.74 7.36
C ILE A 154 -12.12 2.52 6.72
N GLY A 155 -11.40 1.41 6.55
CA GLY A 155 -11.92 0.18 5.93
C GLY A 155 -13.00 -0.53 6.74
N SER A 156 -13.14 -0.23 8.04
CA SER A 156 -14.21 -0.78 8.90
C SER A 156 -15.12 0.31 9.47
N LEU A 157 -16.38 -0.05 9.77
CA LEU A 157 -17.33 0.89 10.39
C LEU A 157 -16.80 1.46 11.72
N ASP A 158 -16.16 0.62 12.54
CA ASP A 158 -15.59 1.04 13.83
C ASP A 158 -14.42 2.02 13.65
N SER A 159 -13.53 1.73 12.69
CA SER A 159 -12.43 2.63 12.34
C SER A 159 -12.95 3.97 11.80
N TYR A 160 -13.93 3.94 10.90
CA TYR A 160 -14.59 5.12 10.35
C TYR A 160 -15.24 5.97 11.46
N GLN A 161 -15.99 5.36 12.38
CA GLN A 161 -16.61 6.07 13.51
C GLN A 161 -15.58 6.67 14.47
N THR A 162 -14.45 6.02 14.65
CA THR A 162 -13.34 6.55 15.45
C THR A 162 -12.74 7.79 14.77
N VAL A 163 -12.45 7.67 13.47
CA VAL A 163 -11.89 8.76 12.67
C VAL A 163 -12.84 9.95 12.63
N LEU A 164 -14.16 9.76 12.55
CA LEU A 164 -15.13 10.88 12.59
C LEU A 164 -15.03 11.76 13.85
N LYS A 165 -14.58 11.21 14.98
CA LYS A 165 -14.41 11.96 16.23
C LYS A 165 -13.10 12.75 16.25
N GLU A 166 -12.10 12.30 15.51
CA GLU A 166 -10.75 12.87 15.46
C GLU A 166 -10.53 13.74 14.22
N TRP A 167 -11.31 13.53 13.17
CA TRP A 167 -11.21 14.25 11.92
C TRP A 167 -11.80 15.66 12.13
N PRO A 168 -10.98 16.72 12.01
CA PRO A 168 -11.43 18.10 12.04
C PRO A 168 -12.57 18.26 11.05
N GLN A 169 -13.70 18.72 11.56
CA GLN A 169 -14.81 19.09 10.69
C GLN A 169 -14.40 20.33 9.91
N ALA A 170 -14.79 20.40 8.63
CA ALA A 170 -14.49 21.56 7.79
C ALA A 170 -15.03 22.83 8.47
N GLY A 171 -14.11 23.67 8.98
CA GLY A 171 -14.43 24.83 9.83
C GLY A 171 -13.32 25.22 10.81
N GLU A 172 -12.36 24.34 11.10
CA GLU A 172 -11.22 24.60 12.00
C GLU A 172 -9.86 24.68 11.31
N GLU A 173 -9.80 25.07 10.03
CA GLU A 173 -8.54 25.55 9.45
C GLU A 173 -8.29 26.99 9.94
N SER A 174 -7.89 27.09 11.22
CA SER A 174 -7.24 28.27 11.76
C SER A 174 -5.85 28.34 11.14
N GLY A 175 -5.62 29.38 10.35
CA GLY A 175 -4.39 29.54 9.59
C GLY A 175 -3.11 29.51 10.41
N VAL A 176 -2.06 29.01 9.77
CA VAL A 176 -0.68 29.52 9.87
C VAL A 176 -0.07 29.42 8.48
#